data_AF-A0A7S2XKA9-F1
#
_entry.id   AF-A0A7S2XKA9-F1
#
_cell.length_a   1.000
_cell.length_b   1.000
_cell.length_c   1.000
_cell.angle_alpha   90.00
_cell.angle_beta   90.00
_cell.angle_gamma   90.00
#
_symmetry.space_group_name_H-M   'P 1'
#
loop_
_entity.id
_entity.type
_entity.pdbx_description
1 polymer ?
#
loop_
_entity_poly.entity_id
_entity_poly.type
_entity_poly.pdbx_seq_one_letter_code
_entity_poly.pdbx_strand_id
1 'polypeptide(L)'
;VARCTGCALSVATSLLDLAMPGRGARVMLFTGGPCTSGPGAIVSRHKTDDMRSHADLAKNAEPLHKPAVEYYAGLAHKATSQKNAAASASTPSCHVVDIFACSLDQVGMLEMRELVEATGGLMVLGDSFGQSVFKESLRRVFLRNPDDGTEDAGQMSMAFGATLEVLTSREFKVSGAIGPVSSLKKHGPNVSDVEVGQGGTNAWSMGGIDPSTTVAIYFDVTNPGTTPLPEGKRRFIQFLTRYQHASGRTRLRATTLCGPWCNMQPGQPIKGADGQMIPSGPDMTPVRQSFDQEAAAVLSARLAVDRTEMEDVADVLRWVDRSLIRLCAKFADYSPDDPSSFRLSPEFSLYPQFMFHLRRSQFLQLFNSSPDEAAYYRYILNRENTTNSLVMVQPTLLSYSFNGQPQPALLDSQSVRPDNILLLDTFFHVVVFHGETIAAWREQGYHEQEEHAAFRTLLEAPQADAQAIMDS
;
A
#
# COMPACT_ATOMS: atom_id res chain seq x y z
N VAL A 1 -32.86 -10.09 0.21
CA VAL A 1 -32.89 -9.50 -1.16
C VAL A 1 -32.08 -10.40 -2.06
N ALA A 2 -32.51 -10.68 -3.30
CA ALA A 2 -31.68 -11.43 -4.26
C ALA A 2 -30.77 -10.44 -5.01
N ARG A 3 -29.46 -10.59 -4.88
CA ARG A 3 -28.46 -9.75 -5.55
C ARG A 3 -27.50 -10.66 -6.32
N CYS A 4 -27.44 -10.50 -7.64
CA CYS A 4 -26.64 -11.34 -8.53
C CYS A 4 -25.37 -10.62 -9.01
N THR A 5 -24.59 -10.08 -8.06
CA THR A 5 -23.38 -9.27 -8.34
C THR A 5 -22.39 -10.00 -9.23
N GLY A 6 -22.10 -11.27 -8.91
CA GLY A 6 -21.16 -12.08 -9.68
C GLY A 6 -21.62 -12.33 -11.12
N CYS A 7 -22.92 -12.52 -11.37
CA CYS A 7 -23.46 -12.59 -12.72
C CYS A 7 -23.31 -11.25 -13.47
N ALA A 8 -23.65 -10.14 -12.82
CA ALA A 8 -23.58 -8.82 -13.42
C ALA A 8 -22.15 -8.46 -13.86
N LEU A 9 -21.17 -8.71 -12.99
CA LEU A 9 -19.74 -8.53 -13.31
C LEU A 9 -19.31 -9.41 -14.49
N SER A 10 -19.69 -10.69 -14.48
CA SER A 10 -19.35 -11.63 -15.57
C SER A 10 -19.93 -11.21 -16.92
N VAL A 11 -21.17 -10.74 -16.95
CA VAL A 11 -21.80 -10.22 -18.18
C VAL A 11 -21.10 -8.95 -18.65
N ALA A 12 -20.81 -8.01 -17.74
CA ALA A 12 -20.16 -6.75 -18.08
C ALA A 12 -18.75 -6.95 -18.66
N THR A 13 -17.92 -7.78 -18.01
CA THR A 13 -16.57 -8.07 -18.50
C THR A 13 -16.59 -8.82 -19.83
N SER A 14 -17.45 -9.81 -19.97
CA SER A 14 -17.61 -10.57 -21.23
C SER A 14 -18.11 -9.69 -22.38
N LEU A 15 -19.02 -8.76 -22.11
CA LEU A 15 -19.52 -7.82 -23.12
C LEU A 15 -18.40 -6.90 -23.62
N LEU A 16 -17.56 -6.39 -22.72
CA LEU A 16 -16.42 -5.57 -23.10
C LEU A 16 -15.37 -6.36 -23.90
N ASP A 17 -15.09 -7.60 -23.50
CA ASP A 17 -14.18 -8.49 -24.24
C ASP A 17 -14.63 -8.71 -25.69
N LEU A 18 -15.94 -8.77 -25.92
CA LEU A 18 -16.52 -8.91 -27.25
C LEU A 18 -16.58 -7.59 -28.03
N ALA A 19 -16.93 -6.48 -27.37
CA ALA A 19 -17.19 -5.21 -28.02
C ALA A 19 -15.92 -4.39 -28.27
N MET A 20 -14.93 -4.46 -27.37
CA MET A 20 -13.76 -3.58 -27.34
C MET A 20 -12.45 -4.34 -27.04
N PRO A 21 -12.12 -5.42 -27.79
CA PRO A 21 -10.94 -6.23 -27.52
C PRO A 21 -9.66 -5.40 -27.63
N GLY A 22 -8.80 -5.46 -26.61
CA GLY A 22 -7.51 -4.77 -26.61
C GLY A 22 -7.54 -3.27 -26.34
N ARG A 23 -8.68 -2.72 -25.93
CA ARG A 23 -8.82 -1.32 -25.57
C ARG A 23 -9.16 -1.21 -24.10
N GLY A 24 -8.53 -0.24 -23.44
CA GLY A 24 -8.80 0.08 -22.05
C GLY A 24 -10.28 0.38 -21.86
N ALA A 25 -10.90 -0.33 -20.91
CA ALA A 25 -12.27 -0.09 -20.49
C ALA A 25 -12.37 -0.27 -18.98
N ARG A 26 -13.42 0.30 -18.38
CA ARG A 26 -13.62 0.33 -16.94
C ARG A 26 -15.03 -0.13 -16.58
N VAL A 27 -15.13 -1.22 -15.83
CA VAL A 27 -16.37 -1.71 -15.22
C VAL A 27 -16.45 -1.13 -13.83
N MET A 28 -17.41 -0.23 -13.60
CA MET A 28 -17.66 0.37 -12.29
C MET A 28 -18.85 -0.32 -11.63
N LEU A 29 -18.59 -1.19 -10.66
CA LEU A 29 -19.66 -1.84 -9.89
C LEU A 29 -20.11 -0.94 -8.73
N PHE A 30 -21.38 -0.57 -8.69
CA PHE A 30 -22.00 0.08 -7.54
C PHE A 30 -22.87 -0.93 -6.81
N THR A 31 -22.52 -1.25 -5.56
CA THR A 31 -23.27 -2.23 -4.76
C THR A 31 -23.63 -1.69 -3.38
N GLY A 32 -24.81 -2.07 -2.89
CA GLY A 32 -25.33 -1.67 -1.58
C GLY A 32 -25.58 -2.85 -0.64
N GLY A 33 -24.77 -3.90 -0.75
CA GLY A 33 -24.88 -5.14 0.02
C GLY A 33 -24.24 -6.33 -0.69
N PRO A 34 -24.21 -7.50 -0.05
CA PRO A 34 -23.51 -8.66 -0.56
C PRO A 34 -24.23 -9.33 -1.73
N CYS A 35 -23.47 -10.07 -2.55
CA CYS A 35 -24.03 -11.00 -3.52
C CYS A 35 -24.74 -12.14 -2.78
N THR A 36 -26.01 -12.40 -3.08
CA THR A 36 -26.83 -13.40 -2.37
C THR A 36 -27.45 -14.44 -3.29
N SER A 37 -27.18 -14.36 -4.60
CA SER A 37 -27.79 -15.24 -5.58
C SER A 37 -26.90 -15.41 -6.80
N GLY A 38 -26.80 -16.65 -7.28
CA GLY A 38 -25.96 -17.00 -8.41
C GLY A 38 -24.48 -17.18 -8.04
N PRO A 39 -23.60 -17.35 -9.05
CA PRO A 39 -22.17 -17.49 -8.85
C PRO A 39 -21.57 -16.28 -8.12
N GLY A 40 -20.60 -16.55 -7.24
CA GLY A 40 -19.99 -15.52 -6.39
C GLY A 40 -20.89 -15.01 -5.26
N ALA A 41 -21.90 -15.79 -4.84
CA ALA A 41 -22.68 -15.49 -3.64
C ALA A 41 -21.78 -15.51 -2.40
N ILE A 42 -21.92 -14.48 -1.56
CA ILE A 42 -21.09 -14.25 -0.35
C ILE A 42 -21.82 -14.76 0.89
N VAL A 43 -23.14 -14.57 0.93
CA VAL A 43 -24.03 -15.00 2.01
C VAL A 43 -25.33 -15.49 1.39
N SER A 44 -26.04 -16.35 2.11
CA SER A 44 -27.35 -16.82 1.66
C SER A 44 -28.40 -15.70 1.67
N ARG A 45 -29.58 -15.99 1.12
CA ARG A 45 -30.72 -15.05 1.15
C ARG A 45 -31.42 -15.01 2.51
N HIS A 46 -31.18 -16.00 3.37
CA HIS A 46 -31.83 -16.12 4.66
C HIS A 46 -31.17 -15.15 5.65
N LYS A 47 -31.97 -14.27 6.26
CA LYS A 47 -31.47 -13.30 7.25
C LYS A 47 -31.02 -13.92 8.57
N THR A 48 -31.25 -15.22 8.73
CA THR A 48 -30.74 -16.02 9.86
C THR A 48 -29.27 -16.37 9.68
N ASP A 49 -28.75 -16.24 8.47
CA ASP A 49 -27.37 -16.57 8.15
C ASP A 49 -26.57 -15.27 8.26
N ASP A 50 -25.63 -15.24 9.20
CA ASP A 50 -24.82 -14.06 9.49
C ASP A 50 -23.74 -13.86 8.42
N MET A 51 -23.30 -12.61 8.25
CA MET A 51 -22.11 -12.31 7.45
C MET A 51 -20.86 -12.86 8.14
N ARG A 52 -20.00 -13.53 7.38
CA ARG A 52 -18.73 -14.07 7.90
C ARG A 52 -17.88 -13.04 8.63
N SER A 53 -17.27 -13.47 9.73
CA SER A 53 -16.25 -12.74 10.49
C SER A 53 -14.85 -13.33 10.28
N HIS A 54 -13.80 -12.65 10.77
CA HIS A 54 -12.45 -13.23 10.79
C HIS A 54 -12.37 -14.56 11.54
N ALA A 55 -13.17 -14.73 12.60
CA ALA A 55 -13.19 -15.96 13.38
C ALA A 55 -13.81 -17.13 12.60
N ASP A 56 -14.83 -16.87 11.78
CA ASP A 56 -15.48 -17.88 10.94
C ASP A 56 -14.53 -18.33 9.82
N LEU A 57 -13.83 -17.38 9.21
CA LEU A 57 -12.84 -17.67 8.16
C LEU A 57 -11.67 -18.49 8.71
N ALA A 58 -11.13 -18.14 9.89
CA ALA A 58 -10.05 -18.89 10.53
C ALA A 58 -10.45 -20.35 10.85
N LYS A 59 -11.72 -20.59 11.17
CA LYS A 59 -12.28 -21.92 11.44
C LYS A 59 -12.77 -22.65 10.18
N ASN A 60 -12.65 -22.03 8.99
CA ASN A 60 -13.27 -22.50 7.75
C ASN A 60 -14.77 -22.79 7.91
N ALA A 61 -15.48 -21.98 8.71
CA ALA A 61 -16.89 -22.17 9.04
C ALA A 61 -17.86 -21.59 7.99
N GLU A 62 -17.37 -20.74 7.07
CA GLU A 62 -18.18 -20.13 6.02
C GLU A 62 -18.07 -20.93 4.70
N PRO A 63 -19.10 -21.69 4.29
CA PRO A 63 -19.06 -22.53 3.10
C PRO A 63 -19.04 -21.75 1.78
N LEU A 64 -19.57 -20.52 1.73
CA LEU A 64 -19.64 -19.73 0.48
C LEU A 64 -18.34 -18.98 0.17
N HIS A 65 -17.46 -18.81 1.15
CA HIS A 65 -16.24 -18.01 1.00
C HIS A 65 -15.31 -18.53 -0.10
N LYS A 66 -14.85 -19.79 -0.02
CA LYS A 66 -13.91 -20.35 -1.01
C LYS A 66 -14.48 -20.39 -2.43
N PRO A 67 -15.71 -20.88 -2.66
CA PRO A 67 -16.33 -20.84 -3.98
C PRO A 67 -16.47 -19.42 -4.55
N ALA A 68 -16.73 -18.42 -3.69
CA ALA A 68 -16.82 -17.03 -4.13
C ALA A 68 -15.44 -16.47 -4.53
N VAL A 69 -14.40 -16.70 -3.72
CA VAL A 69 -13.01 -16.32 -4.05
C VAL A 69 -12.60 -16.91 -5.40
N GLU A 70 -12.79 -18.22 -5.59
CA GLU A 70 -12.45 -18.90 -6.85
C GLU A 70 -13.22 -18.33 -8.05
N TYR A 71 -14.49 -17.98 -7.86
CA TYR A 71 -15.31 -17.38 -8.92
C TYR A 71 -14.80 -16.00 -9.34
N TYR A 72 -14.51 -15.10 -8.39
CA TYR A 72 -14.03 -13.76 -8.69
C TYR A 72 -12.58 -13.76 -9.20
N ALA A 73 -11.72 -14.65 -8.71
CA ALA A 73 -10.40 -14.93 -9.30
C ALA A 73 -10.51 -15.38 -10.76
N GLY A 74 -11.48 -16.24 -11.07
CA GLY A 74 -11.81 -16.65 -12.44
C GLY A 74 -12.23 -15.48 -13.35
N LEU A 75 -12.93 -14.47 -12.81
CA LEU A 75 -13.23 -13.24 -13.54
C LEU A 75 -11.98 -12.36 -13.71
N ALA A 76 -11.10 -12.32 -12.70
CA ALA A 76 -9.85 -11.58 -12.73
C ALA A 76 -8.96 -12.07 -13.88
N HIS A 77 -8.82 -13.39 -14.01
CA HIS A 77 -8.08 -13.99 -15.11
C HIS A 77 -8.67 -13.69 -16.48
N LYS A 78 -9.99 -13.56 -16.62
CA LYS A 78 -10.61 -13.16 -17.91
C LYS A 78 -10.28 -11.72 -18.24
N ALA A 79 -10.51 -10.80 -17.31
CA ALA A 79 -10.28 -9.37 -17.46
C ALA A 79 -8.79 -9.01 -17.67
N THR A 80 -7.88 -9.83 -17.16
CA THR A 80 -6.43 -9.64 -17.29
C THR A 80 -5.77 -10.55 -18.32
N SER A 81 -6.52 -11.45 -18.98
CA SER A 81 -5.95 -12.47 -19.86
C SER A 81 -5.17 -11.83 -21.03
N GLN A 82 -3.87 -11.68 -20.81
CA GLN A 82 -2.88 -11.51 -21.86
C GLN A 82 -2.56 -12.91 -22.37
N LYS A 83 -3.39 -13.43 -23.30
CA LYS A 83 -3.01 -14.65 -24.01
C LYS A 83 -1.63 -14.39 -24.64
N ASN A 84 -0.65 -15.22 -24.28
CA ASN A 84 0.74 -15.10 -24.72
C ASN A 84 0.81 -14.68 -26.19
N ALA A 85 1.41 -13.52 -26.46
CA ALA A 85 1.56 -12.92 -27.78
C ALA A 85 2.26 -13.83 -28.82
N ALA A 86 2.79 -14.98 -28.39
CA ALA A 86 3.47 -15.96 -29.22
C ALA A 86 2.56 -17.04 -29.85
N ALA A 87 1.29 -17.21 -29.44
CA ALA A 87 0.52 -18.40 -29.85
C ALA A 87 -0.91 -18.16 -30.39
N SER A 88 -1.47 -16.96 -30.34
CA SER A 88 -2.79 -16.69 -30.95
C SER A 88 -3.03 -15.20 -31.13
N ALA A 89 -3.59 -14.82 -32.29
CA ALA A 89 -3.96 -13.46 -32.68
C ALA A 89 -5.14 -12.86 -31.88
N SER A 90 -5.25 -13.17 -30.58
CA SER A 90 -6.27 -12.59 -29.69
C SER A 90 -5.68 -11.43 -28.91
N THR A 91 -6.23 -10.24 -29.10
CA THR A 91 -5.84 -9.02 -28.38
C THR A 91 -6.02 -9.20 -26.87
N PRO A 92 -5.04 -8.82 -26.03
CA PRO A 92 -5.14 -8.95 -24.57
C PRO A 92 -6.34 -8.16 -24.02
N SER A 93 -7.05 -8.72 -23.05
CA SER A 93 -8.05 -7.95 -22.30
C SER A 93 -7.32 -6.97 -21.37
N CYS A 94 -7.78 -5.73 -21.33
CA CYS A 94 -7.20 -4.66 -20.51
C CYS A 94 -8.30 -3.89 -19.76
N HIS A 95 -9.28 -4.66 -19.26
CA HIS A 95 -10.44 -4.13 -18.58
C HIS A 95 -10.18 -4.01 -17.07
N VAL A 96 -10.54 -2.85 -16.53
CA VAL A 96 -10.42 -2.48 -15.13
C VAL A 96 -11.75 -2.75 -14.44
N VAL A 97 -11.73 -3.32 -13.24
CA VAL A 97 -12.94 -3.50 -12.43
C VAL A 97 -12.83 -2.74 -11.12
N ASP A 98 -13.63 -1.70 -10.97
CA ASP A 98 -13.78 -0.99 -9.70
C ASP A 98 -14.99 -1.50 -8.92
N ILE A 99 -14.91 -1.42 -7.59
CA ILE A 99 -16.00 -1.72 -6.68
C ILE A 99 -16.25 -0.52 -5.76
N PHE A 100 -17.42 0.09 -5.96
CA PHE A 100 -17.99 1.15 -5.16
C PHE A 100 -19.09 0.56 -4.28
N ALA A 101 -18.76 0.30 -3.03
CA ALA A 101 -19.64 -0.32 -2.06
C ALA A 101 -20.13 0.72 -1.06
N CYS A 102 -21.45 0.86 -0.96
CA CYS A 102 -22.08 1.67 0.09
C CYS A 102 -23.12 0.86 0.84
N SER A 103 -22.76 0.34 2.01
CA SER A 103 -23.62 -0.51 2.83
C SER A 103 -23.26 -0.39 4.30
N LEU A 104 -24.25 -0.52 5.18
CA LEU A 104 -24.05 -0.53 6.65
C LEU A 104 -23.43 -1.85 7.16
N ASP A 105 -23.36 -2.86 6.29
CA ASP A 105 -22.78 -4.17 6.57
C ASP A 105 -21.86 -4.55 5.39
N GLN A 106 -21.14 -5.66 5.52
CA GLN A 106 -20.20 -6.15 4.53
C GLN A 106 -20.86 -6.47 3.18
N VAL A 107 -20.10 -6.37 2.09
CA VAL A 107 -20.57 -6.58 0.71
C VAL A 107 -19.87 -7.73 -0.02
N GLY A 108 -18.82 -8.30 0.55
CA GLY A 108 -17.96 -9.28 -0.11
C GLY A 108 -16.71 -8.69 -0.76
N MET A 109 -16.19 -7.56 -0.26
CA MET A 109 -14.94 -6.99 -0.77
C MET A 109 -13.78 -7.97 -0.66
N LEU A 110 -13.73 -8.75 0.43
CA LEU A 110 -12.69 -9.76 0.61
C LEU A 110 -12.66 -10.75 -0.56
N GLU A 111 -13.81 -11.33 -0.93
CA GLU A 111 -13.90 -12.32 -1.99
C GLU A 111 -13.69 -11.71 -3.38
N MET A 112 -14.05 -10.45 -3.56
CA MET A 112 -13.88 -9.73 -4.83
C MET A 112 -12.50 -9.07 -4.98
N ARG A 113 -11.63 -9.11 -3.95
CA ARG A 113 -10.40 -8.30 -3.91
C ARG A 113 -9.47 -8.57 -5.08
N GLU A 114 -9.27 -9.85 -5.42
CA GLU A 114 -8.32 -10.27 -6.45
C GLU A 114 -8.72 -9.75 -7.83
N LEU A 115 -10.03 -9.64 -8.09
CA LEU A 115 -10.55 -9.05 -9.33
C LEU A 115 -10.14 -7.58 -9.48
N VAL A 116 -10.21 -6.82 -8.39
CA VAL A 116 -9.83 -5.40 -8.41
C VAL A 116 -8.31 -5.27 -8.48
N GLU A 117 -7.58 -6.01 -7.64
CA GLU A 117 -6.11 -5.99 -7.56
C GLU A 117 -5.45 -6.37 -8.88
N ALA A 118 -5.89 -7.46 -9.51
CA ALA A 118 -5.31 -7.94 -10.75
C ALA A 118 -5.59 -6.99 -11.93
N THR A 119 -6.67 -6.22 -11.87
CA THR A 119 -7.08 -5.29 -12.93
C THR A 119 -6.70 -3.83 -12.66
N GLY A 120 -6.08 -3.53 -11.51
CA GLY A 120 -5.72 -2.16 -11.11
C GLY A 120 -6.92 -1.25 -10.86
N GLY A 121 -8.06 -1.83 -10.47
CA GLY A 121 -9.28 -1.09 -10.18
C GLY A 121 -9.27 -0.38 -8.83
N LEU A 122 -10.38 0.27 -8.48
CA LEU A 122 -10.55 0.96 -7.21
C LEU A 122 -11.46 0.18 -6.27
N MET A 123 -11.13 0.20 -4.97
CA MET A 123 -12.03 -0.22 -3.91
C MET A 123 -12.47 1.01 -3.14
N VAL A 124 -13.77 1.23 -3.03
CA VAL A 124 -14.34 2.28 -2.19
C VAL A 124 -15.39 1.66 -1.30
N LEU A 125 -15.19 1.80 0.02
CA LEU A 125 -16.16 1.44 1.04
C LEU A 125 -16.76 2.71 1.64
N GLY A 126 -18.06 2.68 1.92
CA GLY A 126 -18.77 3.71 2.68
C GLY A 126 -20.12 3.18 3.17
N ASP A 127 -20.87 4.00 3.90
CA ASP A 127 -22.17 3.57 4.42
C ASP A 127 -23.31 3.84 3.43
N SER A 128 -23.18 4.93 2.68
CA SER A 128 -24.23 5.44 1.80
C SER A 128 -23.67 6.23 0.63
N PHE A 129 -24.23 6.00 -0.56
CA PHE A 129 -23.94 6.79 -1.76
C PHE A 129 -24.30 8.28 -1.62
N GLY A 130 -25.08 8.64 -0.59
CA GLY A 130 -25.44 10.02 -0.28
C GLY A 130 -24.32 10.83 0.39
N GLN A 131 -23.36 10.16 1.04
CA GLN A 131 -22.28 10.81 1.81
C GLN A 131 -21.35 11.62 0.89
N SER A 132 -20.83 12.74 1.42
CA SER A 132 -19.89 13.60 0.71
C SER A 132 -18.62 12.84 0.32
N VAL A 133 -18.09 12.02 1.23
CA VAL A 133 -16.90 11.19 1.02
C VAL A 133 -17.05 10.34 -0.23
N PHE A 134 -18.16 9.59 -0.37
CA PHE A 134 -18.40 8.78 -1.56
C PHE A 134 -18.45 9.62 -2.84
N LYS A 135 -19.23 10.71 -2.83
CA LYS A 135 -19.40 11.57 -4.01
C LYS A 135 -18.08 12.18 -4.45
N GLU A 136 -17.25 12.58 -3.50
CA GLU A 136 -15.95 13.18 -3.80
C GLU A 136 -14.94 12.14 -4.28
N SER A 137 -14.85 10.98 -3.63
CA SER A 137 -14.04 9.86 -4.11
C SER A 137 -14.41 9.47 -5.55
N LEU A 138 -15.70 9.42 -5.88
CA LEU A 138 -16.15 9.12 -7.25
C LEU A 138 -15.75 10.23 -8.24
N ARG A 139 -15.83 11.51 -7.87
CA ARG A 139 -15.35 12.61 -8.73
C ARG A 139 -13.86 12.48 -8.98
N ARG A 140 -13.08 12.11 -7.96
CA ARG A 140 -11.62 11.97 -8.05
C ARG A 140 -11.16 10.93 -9.06
N VAL A 141 -11.98 9.89 -9.28
CA VAL A 141 -11.71 8.89 -10.33
C VAL A 141 -11.56 9.52 -11.71
N PHE A 142 -12.29 10.60 -11.97
CA PHE A 142 -12.30 11.31 -13.26
C PHE A 142 -11.48 12.60 -13.23
N LEU A 143 -10.52 12.73 -12.32
CA LEU A 143 -9.61 13.87 -12.28
C LEU A 143 -8.96 14.09 -13.64
N ARG A 144 -8.87 15.36 -14.01
CA ARG A 144 -8.23 15.81 -15.24
C ARG A 144 -7.01 16.62 -14.88
N ASN A 145 -5.98 16.52 -15.71
CA ASN A 145 -4.82 17.38 -15.56
C ASN A 145 -5.24 18.85 -15.80
N PRO A 146 -4.59 19.80 -15.10
CA PRO A 146 -4.84 21.22 -15.30
C PRO A 146 -4.77 21.60 -16.78
N ASP A 147 -5.60 22.57 -17.18
CA ASP A 147 -5.56 23.10 -18.55
C ASP A 147 -4.44 24.14 -18.68
N ASP A 148 -3.20 23.65 -18.63
CA ASP A 148 -1.96 24.46 -18.60
C ASP A 148 -1.21 24.48 -19.94
N GLY A 149 -1.82 23.94 -21.00
CA GLY A 149 -1.24 23.86 -22.34
C GLY A 149 -0.18 22.76 -22.52
N THR A 150 0.04 21.89 -21.53
CA THR A 150 0.86 20.68 -21.69
C THR A 150 0.18 19.64 -22.61
N GLU A 151 0.92 18.62 -23.06
CA GLU A 151 0.34 17.55 -23.90
C GLU A 151 -0.84 16.83 -23.22
N ASP A 152 -0.87 16.84 -21.89
CA ASP A 152 -1.85 16.12 -21.08
C ASP A 152 -2.97 17.02 -20.55
N ALA A 153 -2.97 18.31 -20.92
CA ALA A 153 -3.95 19.31 -20.49
C ALA A 153 -5.40 18.86 -20.77
N GLY A 154 -6.25 18.93 -19.75
CA GLY A 154 -7.66 18.56 -19.83
C GLY A 154 -7.97 17.06 -20.05
N GLN A 155 -6.94 16.22 -20.20
CA GLN A 155 -7.07 14.76 -20.26
C GLN A 155 -7.25 14.17 -18.86
N MET A 156 -7.90 13.01 -18.76
CA MET A 156 -8.01 12.31 -17.49
C MET A 156 -6.64 11.78 -17.03
N SER A 157 -6.39 11.79 -15.73
CA SER A 157 -5.12 11.32 -15.14
C SER A 157 -4.95 9.79 -15.20
N MET A 158 -6.06 9.05 -15.36
CA MET A 158 -6.05 7.61 -15.44
C MET A 158 -5.48 7.09 -16.78
N ALA A 159 -4.92 5.88 -16.73
CA ALA A 159 -4.43 5.13 -17.87
C ALA A 159 -4.84 3.66 -17.77
N PHE A 160 -4.79 2.96 -18.91
CA PHE A 160 -5.31 1.60 -19.05
C PHE A 160 -4.32 0.64 -19.70
N GLY A 161 -4.56 -0.67 -19.52
CA GLY A 161 -3.76 -1.72 -20.14
C GLY A 161 -2.27 -1.60 -19.82
N ALA A 162 -1.95 -1.13 -18.63
CA ALA A 162 -0.59 -0.89 -18.22
C ALA A 162 0.15 -2.23 -18.00
N THR A 163 1.38 -2.31 -18.49
CA THR A 163 2.32 -3.40 -18.23
C THR A 163 3.64 -2.82 -17.75
N LEU A 164 4.24 -3.45 -16.74
CA LEU A 164 5.54 -3.11 -16.21
C LEU A 164 6.53 -4.22 -16.50
N GLU A 165 7.65 -3.90 -17.13
CA GLU A 165 8.80 -4.79 -17.28
C GLU A 165 10.03 -4.22 -16.57
N VAL A 166 10.77 -5.08 -15.87
CA VAL A 166 11.95 -4.72 -15.08
C VAL A 166 13.18 -5.44 -15.60
N LEU A 167 14.17 -4.66 -16.01
CA LEU A 167 15.47 -5.13 -16.47
C LEU A 167 16.53 -4.81 -15.41
N THR A 168 17.44 -5.75 -15.17
CA THR A 168 18.51 -5.60 -14.18
C THR A 168 19.86 -6.00 -14.76
N SER A 169 20.95 -5.49 -14.18
CA SER A 169 22.27 -6.07 -14.41
C SER A 169 22.33 -7.52 -13.91
N ARG A 170 23.17 -8.35 -14.53
CA ARG A 170 23.23 -9.81 -14.28
C ARG A 170 23.58 -10.22 -12.84
N GLU A 171 24.12 -9.31 -12.02
CA GLU A 171 24.57 -9.60 -10.66
C GLU A 171 23.42 -9.73 -9.64
N PHE A 172 22.21 -9.28 -10.01
CA PHE A 172 21.03 -9.39 -9.17
C PHE A 172 19.78 -9.60 -10.02
N LYS A 173 18.80 -10.26 -9.43
CA LYS A 173 17.60 -10.73 -10.09
C LYS A 173 16.36 -10.17 -9.42
N VAL A 174 15.24 -10.24 -10.12
CA VAL A 174 13.91 -9.83 -9.67
C VAL A 174 13.27 -11.00 -8.93
N SER A 175 12.96 -10.82 -7.64
CA SER A 175 12.24 -11.81 -6.83
C SER A 175 10.73 -11.76 -7.03
N GLY A 176 10.20 -10.57 -7.25
CA GLY A 176 8.78 -10.39 -7.50
C GLY A 176 8.31 -8.99 -7.14
N ALA A 177 7.00 -8.82 -7.11
CA ALA A 177 6.37 -7.54 -6.82
C ALA A 177 5.13 -7.68 -5.93
N ILE A 178 4.88 -6.67 -5.10
CA ILE A 178 3.68 -6.52 -4.27
C ILE A 178 3.00 -5.18 -4.61
N GLY A 179 1.74 -5.25 -5.01
CA GLY A 179 0.93 -4.12 -5.43
C GLY A 179 -0.22 -4.56 -6.34
N PRO A 180 -0.93 -3.61 -7.00
CA PRO A 180 -1.97 -3.92 -7.98
C PRO A 180 -1.34 -4.44 -9.29
N VAL A 181 -0.82 -5.66 -9.23
CA VAL A 181 -0.08 -6.30 -10.32
C VAL A 181 -0.49 -7.76 -10.46
N SER A 182 -0.48 -8.25 -11.69
CA SER A 182 -0.67 -9.66 -12.02
C SER A 182 0.50 -10.17 -12.85
N SER A 183 1.10 -11.29 -12.45
CA SER A 183 2.27 -11.87 -13.13
C SER A 183 1.96 -12.22 -14.58
N LEU A 184 2.80 -11.75 -15.51
CA LEU A 184 2.76 -12.18 -16.91
C LEU A 184 3.50 -13.50 -17.17
N LYS A 185 4.05 -14.12 -16.12
CA LYS A 185 4.82 -15.38 -16.19
C LYS A 185 5.91 -15.33 -17.25
N LYS A 186 6.55 -14.15 -17.40
CA LYS A 186 7.64 -13.94 -18.33
C LYS A 186 8.93 -14.43 -17.68
N HIS A 187 9.38 -15.59 -18.11
CA HIS A 187 10.67 -16.12 -17.70
C HIS A 187 11.83 -15.35 -18.34
N GLY A 188 12.95 -15.26 -17.65
CA GLY A 188 14.13 -14.57 -18.13
C GLY A 188 15.36 -14.79 -17.25
N PRO A 189 16.57 -14.47 -17.74
CA PRO A 189 17.81 -14.68 -16.99
C PRO A 189 17.92 -13.82 -15.72
N ASN A 190 17.12 -12.76 -15.61
CA ASN A 190 17.07 -11.87 -14.46
C ASN A 190 15.89 -12.15 -13.51
N VAL A 191 15.24 -13.30 -13.60
CA VAL A 191 14.20 -13.74 -12.65
C VAL A 191 14.85 -14.61 -11.57
N SER A 192 14.63 -14.27 -10.29
CA SER A 192 15.16 -15.02 -9.15
C SER A 192 14.37 -16.31 -8.91
N ASP A 193 15.04 -17.30 -8.34
CA ASP A 193 14.42 -18.51 -7.81
C ASP A 193 13.77 -18.28 -6.44
N VAL A 194 14.08 -17.15 -5.78
CA VAL A 194 13.45 -16.72 -4.53
C VAL A 194 12.29 -15.78 -4.87
N GLU A 195 11.07 -16.29 -4.77
CA GLU A 195 9.84 -15.55 -5.08
C GLU A 195 9.34 -14.69 -3.90
N VAL A 196 8.86 -13.49 -4.20
CA VAL A 196 8.20 -12.57 -3.24
C VAL A 196 6.95 -11.98 -3.89
N GLY A 197 5.79 -12.08 -3.23
CA GLY A 197 4.51 -11.65 -3.80
C GLY A 197 4.23 -12.30 -5.16
N GLN A 198 3.92 -11.49 -6.18
CA GLN A 198 3.75 -11.92 -7.57
C GLN A 198 5.12 -12.18 -8.23
N GLY A 199 5.76 -13.29 -7.86
CA GLY A 199 7.09 -13.73 -8.31
C GLY A 199 7.10 -14.50 -9.64
N GLY A 200 8.24 -15.16 -9.91
CA GLY A 200 8.42 -16.03 -11.08
C GLY A 200 8.43 -15.31 -12.43
N THR A 201 8.54 -13.98 -12.43
CA THR A 201 8.48 -13.12 -13.62
C THR A 201 9.34 -11.87 -13.44
N ASN A 202 9.70 -11.20 -14.53
CA ASN A 202 10.21 -9.83 -14.53
C ASN A 202 9.23 -8.82 -15.17
N ALA A 203 8.01 -9.27 -15.47
CA ALA A 203 6.98 -8.47 -16.11
C ALA A 203 5.58 -8.75 -15.54
N TRP A 204 4.79 -7.69 -15.38
CA TRP A 204 3.45 -7.71 -14.80
C TRP A 204 2.45 -6.89 -15.62
N SER A 205 1.20 -7.33 -15.61
CA SER A 205 0.05 -6.50 -15.95
C SER A 205 -0.33 -5.69 -14.72
N MET A 206 -0.61 -4.41 -14.91
CA MET A 206 -1.15 -3.51 -13.88
C MET A 206 -2.60 -3.11 -14.19
N GLY A 207 -3.10 -3.38 -15.39
CA GLY A 207 -4.45 -2.99 -15.80
C GLY A 207 -4.63 -1.47 -15.81
N GLY A 208 -5.49 -0.97 -14.92
CA GLY A 208 -5.72 0.45 -14.68
C GLY A 208 -4.64 1.04 -13.78
N ILE A 209 -4.12 2.21 -14.16
CA ILE A 209 -3.17 2.96 -13.32
C ILE A 209 -3.56 4.43 -13.29
N ASP A 210 -3.07 5.12 -12.27
CA ASP A 210 -3.10 6.57 -12.14
C ASP A 210 -1.76 7.05 -11.56
N PRO A 211 -1.55 8.37 -11.38
CA PRO A 211 -0.28 8.88 -10.86
C PRO A 211 0.09 8.42 -9.44
N SER A 212 -0.87 7.96 -8.61
CA SER A 212 -0.57 7.49 -7.24
C SER A 212 -0.20 6.00 -7.19
N THR A 213 -0.50 5.25 -8.25
CA THR A 213 -0.28 3.80 -8.32
C THR A 213 1.21 3.43 -8.11
N THR A 214 1.50 2.77 -6.99
CA THR A 214 2.86 2.43 -6.55
C THR A 214 3.03 0.93 -6.33
N VAL A 215 4.07 0.35 -6.94
CA VAL A 215 4.40 -1.09 -6.86
C VAL A 215 5.73 -1.28 -6.12
N ALA A 216 5.75 -2.20 -5.15
CA ALA A 216 6.96 -2.64 -4.48
C ALA A 216 7.62 -3.75 -5.28
N ILE A 217 8.91 -3.63 -5.61
CA ILE A 217 9.66 -4.62 -6.40
C ILE A 217 10.84 -5.09 -5.56
N TYR A 218 10.92 -6.40 -5.36
CA TYR A 218 11.92 -7.03 -4.52
C TYR A 218 13.00 -7.66 -5.39
N PHE A 219 14.24 -7.50 -4.96
CA PHE A 219 15.42 -7.96 -5.69
C PHE A 219 16.27 -8.89 -4.84
N ASP A 220 16.96 -9.81 -5.50
CA ASP A 220 17.86 -10.78 -4.90
C ASP A 220 19.26 -10.64 -5.52
N VAL A 221 20.26 -10.37 -4.68
CA VAL A 221 21.65 -10.21 -5.11
C VAL A 221 22.29 -11.59 -5.22
N THR A 222 22.35 -12.10 -6.45
CA THR A 222 22.87 -13.44 -6.74
C THR A 222 24.40 -13.54 -6.83
N ASN A 223 25.12 -12.42 -6.91
CA ASN A 223 26.58 -12.44 -6.90
C ASN A 223 27.09 -12.82 -5.50
N PRO A 224 27.86 -13.92 -5.34
CA PRO A 224 28.34 -14.34 -4.04
C PRO A 224 29.27 -13.29 -3.44
N GLY A 225 29.07 -12.96 -2.15
CA GLY A 225 29.83 -11.92 -1.44
C GLY A 225 31.34 -12.18 -1.30
N THR A 226 31.79 -13.38 -1.67
CA THR A 226 33.22 -13.77 -1.74
C THR A 226 33.90 -13.37 -3.05
N THR A 227 33.12 -13.00 -4.09
CA THR A 227 33.65 -12.60 -5.40
C THR A 227 33.53 -11.08 -5.55
N PRO A 228 34.62 -10.32 -5.32
CA PRO A 228 34.58 -8.87 -5.44
C PRO A 228 34.28 -8.46 -6.89
N LEU A 229 33.44 -7.44 -7.05
CA LEU A 229 33.13 -6.87 -8.35
C LEU A 229 34.24 -5.88 -8.76
N PRO A 230 34.57 -5.74 -10.06
CA PRO A 230 35.57 -4.77 -10.52
C PRO A 230 35.27 -3.35 -10.03
N GLU A 231 36.32 -2.62 -9.65
CA GLU A 231 36.19 -1.21 -9.27
C GLU A 231 35.56 -0.39 -10.41
N GLY A 232 34.65 0.53 -10.05
CA GLY A 232 33.91 1.35 -11.02
C GLY A 232 32.74 0.64 -11.70
N LYS A 233 32.54 -0.68 -11.50
CA LYS A 233 31.35 -1.37 -11.99
C LYS A 233 30.10 -0.82 -11.32
N ARG A 234 29.06 -0.57 -12.11
CA ARG A 234 27.76 -0.05 -11.65
C ARG A 234 26.65 -1.07 -11.82
N ARG A 235 25.64 -0.99 -10.96
CA ARG A 235 24.35 -1.68 -11.15
C ARG A 235 23.41 -0.78 -11.93
N PHE A 236 22.64 -1.39 -12.82
CA PHE A 236 21.58 -0.74 -13.57
C PHE A 236 20.26 -1.47 -13.33
N ILE A 237 19.21 -0.69 -13.13
CA ILE A 237 17.82 -1.15 -13.11
C ILE A 237 17.06 -0.29 -14.10
N GLN A 238 16.25 -0.89 -14.96
CA GLN A 238 15.36 -0.16 -15.86
C GLN A 238 13.93 -0.66 -15.70
N PHE A 239 13.03 0.29 -15.47
CA PHE A 239 11.59 0.08 -15.41
C PHE A 239 10.97 0.57 -16.72
N LEU A 240 10.22 -0.30 -17.39
CA LEU A 240 9.54 -0.03 -18.65
C LEU A 240 8.04 -0.19 -18.44
N THR A 241 7.32 0.92 -18.31
CA THR A 241 5.87 0.92 -18.15
C THR A 241 5.20 1.32 -19.46
N ARG A 242 4.58 0.36 -20.15
CA ARG A 242 3.77 0.60 -21.35
C ARG A 242 2.30 0.71 -20.94
N TYR A 243 1.58 1.71 -21.43
CA TYR A 243 0.16 1.89 -21.10
C TYR A 243 -0.58 2.64 -22.21
N GLN A 244 -1.92 2.55 -22.21
CA GLN A 244 -2.80 3.39 -23.01
C GLN A 244 -3.17 4.64 -22.19
N HIS A 245 -2.73 5.80 -22.67
CA HIS A 245 -3.08 7.10 -22.09
C HIS A 245 -4.55 7.45 -22.35
N ALA A 246 -5.15 8.31 -21.53
CA ALA A 246 -6.54 8.76 -21.69
C ALA A 246 -6.85 9.36 -23.07
N SER A 247 -5.85 9.92 -23.76
CA SER A 247 -5.99 10.40 -25.15
C SER A 247 -6.11 9.29 -26.20
N GLY A 248 -6.03 8.02 -25.79
CA GLY A 248 -6.05 6.84 -26.66
C GLY A 248 -4.69 6.42 -27.22
N ARG A 249 -3.64 7.24 -27.03
CA ARG A 249 -2.28 6.93 -27.47
C ARG A 249 -1.63 5.89 -26.56
N THR A 250 -0.83 4.99 -27.13
CA THR A 250 0.05 4.13 -26.35
C THR A 250 1.34 4.87 -26.00
N ARG A 251 1.71 4.87 -24.72
CA ARG A 251 2.94 5.48 -24.22
C ARG A 251 3.85 4.43 -23.58
N LEU A 252 5.14 4.74 -23.54
CA LEU A 252 6.16 3.98 -22.81
C LEU A 252 6.89 4.95 -21.89
N ARG A 253 6.79 4.73 -20.58
CA ARG A 253 7.60 5.40 -19.58
C ARG A 253 8.81 4.53 -19.27
N ALA A 254 10.01 5.07 -19.46
CA ALA A 254 11.26 4.39 -19.15
C ALA A 254 11.98 5.12 -18.02
N THR A 255 12.25 4.43 -16.92
CA THR A 255 13.03 4.96 -15.79
C THR A 255 14.25 4.08 -15.61
N THR A 256 15.45 4.65 -15.78
CA THR A 256 16.71 3.93 -15.57
C THR A 256 17.41 4.47 -14.34
N LEU A 257 17.69 3.59 -13.38
CA LEU A 257 18.48 3.89 -12.19
C LEU A 257 19.86 3.26 -12.34
N CYS A 258 20.86 3.96 -11.80
CA CYS A 258 22.25 3.51 -11.80
C CYS A 258 22.84 3.72 -10.40
N GLY A 259 23.56 2.74 -9.86
CA GLY A 259 24.16 2.81 -8.53
C GLY A 259 25.52 2.11 -8.43
N PRO A 260 26.34 2.45 -7.43
CA PRO A 260 27.62 1.78 -7.19
C PRO A 260 27.42 0.44 -6.47
N TRP A 261 28.27 -0.55 -6.74
CA TRP A 261 28.37 -1.73 -5.87
C TRP A 261 29.22 -1.44 -4.64
N CYS A 262 28.89 -2.09 -3.52
CA CYS A 262 29.73 -2.10 -2.33
C CYS A 262 30.38 -3.49 -2.22
N ASN A 263 31.70 -3.55 -2.42
CA ASN A 263 32.46 -4.76 -2.11
C ASN A 263 32.69 -4.79 -0.60
N MET A 264 32.37 -5.91 0.04
CA MET A 264 32.63 -6.12 1.46
C MET A 264 34.16 -6.22 1.67
N GLN A 265 34.81 -5.10 1.97
CA GLN A 265 36.25 -5.11 2.28
C GLN A 265 36.46 -5.60 3.72
N PRO A 266 37.51 -6.39 4.01
CA PRO A 266 37.89 -6.69 5.38
C PRO A 266 38.07 -5.38 6.16
N GLY A 267 37.49 -5.27 7.35
CA GLY A 267 37.65 -4.08 8.17
C GLY A 267 39.12 -3.87 8.56
N GLN A 268 39.47 -2.61 8.86
CA GLN A 268 40.78 -2.27 9.42
C GLN A 268 40.95 -2.99 10.78
N PRO A 269 42.05 -3.74 11.00
CA PRO A 269 42.26 -4.46 12.26
C PRO A 269 42.21 -3.51 13.46
N ILE A 270 41.49 -3.88 14.52
CA ILE A 270 41.37 -3.08 15.74
C ILE A 270 42.43 -3.56 16.73
N LYS A 271 43.14 -2.62 17.37
CA LYS A 271 44.13 -2.95 18.40
C LYS A 271 43.43 -3.37 19.70
N GLY A 272 43.56 -4.64 20.06
CA GLY A 272 43.06 -5.21 21.31
C GLY A 272 43.76 -4.64 22.55
N ALA A 273 43.16 -4.88 23.72
CA ALA A 273 43.70 -4.43 25.02
C ALA A 273 45.08 -5.03 25.34
N ASP A 274 45.43 -6.15 24.73
CA ASP A 274 46.72 -6.86 24.79
C ASP A 274 47.73 -6.40 23.70
N GLY A 275 47.35 -5.43 22.87
CA GLY A 275 48.15 -4.93 21.76
C GLY A 275 48.09 -5.79 20.48
N GLN A 276 47.34 -6.91 20.46
CA GLN A 276 47.14 -7.71 19.25
C GLN A 276 46.14 -7.06 18.30
N MET A 277 46.35 -7.24 17.00
CA MET A 277 45.40 -6.83 15.96
C MET A 277 44.25 -7.83 15.91
N ILE A 278 43.06 -7.43 16.33
CA ILE A 278 41.84 -8.21 16.22
C ILE A 278 41.25 -7.96 14.83
N PRO A 279 40.98 -9.02 14.01
CA PRO A 279 40.28 -8.87 12.75
C PRO A 279 38.92 -8.23 13.00
N SER A 280 38.64 -7.10 12.35
CA SER A 280 37.32 -6.49 12.39
C SER A 280 36.44 -7.06 11.29
N GLY A 281 35.12 -7.03 11.52
CA GLY A 281 34.14 -7.40 10.49
C GLY A 281 34.27 -6.54 9.24
N PRO A 282 33.63 -6.93 8.12
CA PRO A 282 33.72 -6.17 6.89
C PRO A 282 33.17 -4.75 7.09
N ASP A 283 33.73 -3.76 6.38
CA ASP A 283 33.27 -2.37 6.47
C ASP A 283 31.86 -2.23 5.83
N MET A 284 30.85 -2.05 6.68
CA MET A 284 29.45 -1.90 6.29
C MET A 284 29.01 -0.44 6.16
N THR A 285 29.92 0.52 6.36
CA THR A 285 29.57 1.95 6.45
C THR A 285 28.81 2.45 5.22
N PRO A 286 29.22 2.15 3.96
CA PRO A 286 28.47 2.61 2.79
C PRO A 286 27.05 2.02 2.72
N VAL A 287 26.87 0.78 3.20
CA VAL A 287 25.56 0.13 3.26
C VAL A 287 24.69 0.79 4.32
N ARG A 288 25.24 1.04 5.52
CA ARG A 288 24.56 1.74 6.63
C ARG A 288 24.04 3.11 6.20
N GLN A 289 24.89 3.91 5.57
CA GLN A 289 24.55 5.28 5.13
C GLN A 289 23.55 5.33 3.97
N SER A 290 23.39 4.22 3.23
CA SER A 290 22.44 4.13 2.13
C SER A 290 21.07 3.58 2.53
N PHE A 291 20.86 3.27 3.81
CA PHE A 291 19.60 2.70 4.28
C PHE A 291 18.53 3.79 4.37
N ASP A 292 17.45 3.58 3.63
CA ASP A 292 16.24 4.40 3.69
C ASP A 292 15.23 3.70 4.62
N GLN A 293 15.17 4.16 5.87
CA GLN A 293 14.26 3.58 6.88
C GLN A 293 12.77 3.74 6.55
N GLU A 294 12.40 4.79 5.83
CA GLU A 294 11.00 5.06 5.46
C GLU A 294 10.54 4.07 4.39
N ALA A 295 11.31 3.97 3.29
CA ALA A 295 11.04 2.99 2.24
C ALA A 295 11.13 1.56 2.77
N ALA A 296 12.12 1.26 3.63
CA ALA A 296 12.25 -0.07 4.24
C ALA A 296 11.07 -0.43 5.14
N ALA A 297 10.52 0.54 5.89
CA ALA A 297 9.34 0.32 6.72
C ALA A 297 8.11 -0.02 5.87
N VAL A 298 7.87 0.72 4.79
CA VAL A 298 6.76 0.47 3.86
C VAL A 298 6.92 -0.87 3.14
N LEU A 299 8.12 -1.18 2.63
CA LEU A 299 8.40 -2.48 1.99
C LEU A 299 8.24 -3.66 2.97
N SER A 300 8.59 -3.46 4.24
CA SER A 300 8.39 -4.47 5.29
C SER A 300 6.92 -4.62 5.66
N ALA A 301 6.14 -3.52 5.68
CA ALA A 301 4.70 -3.55 5.91
C ALA A 301 3.98 -4.32 4.80
N ARG A 302 4.29 -4.05 3.53
CA ARG A 302 3.74 -4.78 2.38
C ARG A 302 4.09 -6.26 2.43
N LEU A 303 5.34 -6.60 2.75
CA LEU A 303 5.76 -7.99 2.92
C LEU A 303 5.06 -8.68 4.10
N ALA A 304 4.87 -7.98 5.22
CA ALA A 304 4.13 -8.51 6.36
C ALA A 304 2.68 -8.82 5.98
N VAL A 305 2.00 -7.90 5.29
CA VAL A 305 0.62 -8.08 4.82
C VAL A 305 0.50 -9.24 3.83
N ASP A 306 1.40 -9.32 2.84
CA ASP A 306 1.46 -10.42 1.87
C ASP A 306 1.64 -11.79 2.57
N ARG A 307 2.51 -11.87 3.58
CA ARG A 307 2.67 -13.11 4.37
C ARG A 307 1.40 -13.54 5.08
N THR A 308 0.51 -12.62 5.47
CA THR A 308 -0.76 -13.00 6.14
C THR A 308 -1.72 -13.77 5.24
N GLU A 309 -1.46 -13.85 3.92
CA GLU A 309 -2.26 -14.68 3.02
C GLU A 309 -2.01 -16.18 3.23
N MET A 310 -0.80 -16.54 3.68
CA MET A 310 -0.36 -17.93 3.81
C MET A 310 0.02 -18.31 5.24
N GLU A 311 0.37 -17.34 6.08
CA GLU A 311 0.83 -17.52 7.44
C GLU A 311 -0.17 -16.94 8.46
N ASP A 312 -0.25 -17.56 9.64
CA ASP A 312 -1.02 -16.99 10.74
C ASP A 312 -0.44 -15.65 11.19
N VAL A 313 -1.30 -14.71 11.57
CA VAL A 313 -0.91 -13.36 12.00
C VAL A 313 0.11 -13.40 13.15
N ALA A 314 0.00 -14.33 14.10
CA ALA A 314 0.94 -14.44 15.20
C ALA A 314 2.36 -14.77 14.72
N ASP A 315 2.50 -15.58 13.67
CA ASP A 315 3.79 -15.92 13.08
C ASP A 315 4.36 -14.76 12.25
N VAL A 316 3.51 -14.02 11.54
CA VAL A 316 3.91 -12.78 10.85
C VAL A 316 4.43 -11.75 11.85
N LEU A 317 3.77 -11.56 13.00
CA LEU A 317 4.24 -10.66 14.05
C LEU A 317 5.60 -11.10 14.62
N ARG A 318 5.80 -12.40 14.85
CA ARG A 318 7.11 -12.94 15.26
C ARG A 318 8.17 -12.71 14.20
N TRP A 319 7.80 -12.81 12.91
CA TRP A 319 8.71 -12.52 11.81
C TRP A 319 9.11 -11.04 11.76
N VAL A 320 8.17 -10.11 11.98
CA VAL A 320 8.45 -8.66 12.10
C VAL A 320 9.41 -8.42 13.26
N ASP A 321 9.10 -8.92 14.45
CA ASP A 321 9.91 -8.74 15.66
C ASP A 321 11.33 -9.33 15.47
N ARG A 322 11.45 -10.53 14.92
CA ARG A 322 12.75 -11.17 14.62
C ARG A 322 13.54 -10.43 13.55
N SER A 323 12.87 -9.85 12.56
CA SER A 323 13.54 -9.08 11.50
C SER A 323 14.07 -7.75 12.02
N LEU A 324 13.31 -7.07 12.89
CA LEU A 324 13.77 -5.89 13.61
C LEU A 324 14.98 -6.21 14.51
N ILE A 325 14.92 -7.28 15.30
CA ILE A 325 16.04 -7.69 16.16
C ILE A 325 17.30 -7.96 15.33
N ARG A 326 17.18 -8.68 14.20
CA ARG A 326 18.32 -8.96 13.31
C ARG A 326 18.91 -7.70 12.69
N LEU A 327 18.06 -6.72 12.34
CA LEU A 327 18.51 -5.43 11.81
C LEU A 327 19.32 -4.68 12.87
N CYS A 328 18.74 -4.51 14.07
CA CYS A 328 19.37 -3.83 15.18
C CYS A 328 20.68 -4.51 15.61
N ALA A 329 20.69 -5.84 15.75
CA ALA A 329 21.90 -6.59 16.12
C ALA A 329 23.04 -6.43 15.09
N LYS A 330 22.73 -6.15 13.82
CA LYS A 330 23.73 -5.99 12.76
C LYS A 330 24.23 -4.55 12.60
N PHE A 331 23.37 -3.56 12.85
CA PHE A 331 23.64 -2.17 12.49
C PHE A 331 23.66 -1.18 13.67
N ALA A 332 23.21 -1.57 14.86
CA ALA A 332 23.34 -0.75 16.06
C ALA A 332 24.74 -0.86 16.67
N ASP A 333 25.10 0.16 17.46
CA ASP A 333 26.28 0.13 18.32
C ASP A 333 25.83 -0.19 19.75
N TYR A 334 26.42 -1.22 20.35
CA TYR A 334 26.13 -1.65 21.72
C TYR A 334 27.24 -2.51 22.30
N SER A 335 27.33 -2.52 23.62
CA SER A 335 28.14 -3.46 24.40
C SER A 335 27.30 -4.69 24.75
N PRO A 336 27.83 -5.92 24.58
CA PRO A 336 27.15 -7.13 25.04
C PRO A 336 26.74 -7.02 26.51
N ASP A 337 25.55 -7.51 26.84
CA ASP A 337 24.98 -7.54 28.19
C ASP A 337 24.75 -6.17 28.87
N ASP A 338 24.87 -5.05 28.14
CA ASP A 338 24.52 -3.71 28.62
C ASP A 338 23.46 -3.04 27.73
N PRO A 339 22.16 -3.17 28.04
CA PRO A 339 21.08 -2.54 27.27
C PRO A 339 21.17 -1.01 27.20
N SER A 340 21.79 -0.35 28.18
CA SER A 340 21.87 1.12 28.22
C SER A 340 22.83 1.70 27.19
N SER A 341 23.74 0.87 26.66
CA SER A 341 24.71 1.21 25.63
C SER A 341 24.12 1.26 24.21
N PHE A 342 22.91 0.72 24.00
CA PHE A 342 22.34 0.56 22.67
C PHE A 342 22.05 1.89 21.97
N ARG A 343 22.64 2.11 20.81
CA ARG A 343 22.44 3.32 19.99
C ARG A 343 22.23 2.94 18.53
N LEU A 344 21.32 3.66 17.87
CA LEU A 344 21.09 3.60 16.43
C LEU A 344 21.55 4.92 15.79
N SER A 345 22.10 4.82 14.59
CA SER A 345 22.42 6.01 13.78
C SER A 345 21.13 6.65 13.24
N PRO A 346 21.18 7.91 12.80
CA PRO A 346 19.99 8.62 12.29
C PRO A 346 19.26 7.90 11.15
N GLU A 347 20.00 7.15 10.33
CA GLU A 347 19.45 6.37 9.21
C GLU A 347 18.54 5.23 9.68
N PHE A 348 18.65 4.77 10.93
CA PHE A 348 17.89 3.64 11.48
C PHE A 348 16.98 4.02 12.67
N SER A 349 17.09 5.23 13.20
CA SER A 349 16.52 5.60 14.50
C SER A 349 14.99 5.56 14.55
N LEU A 350 14.30 5.80 13.43
CA LEU A 350 12.84 5.76 13.32
C LEU A 350 12.30 4.36 12.97
N TYR A 351 13.13 3.49 12.37
CA TYR A 351 12.70 2.17 11.94
C TYR A 351 12.04 1.32 13.06
N PRO A 352 12.60 1.25 14.30
CA PRO A 352 11.92 0.56 15.40
C PRO A 352 10.55 1.15 15.74
N GLN A 353 10.38 2.47 15.63
CA GLN A 353 9.11 3.14 15.87
C GLN A 353 8.07 2.75 14.80
N PHE A 354 8.46 2.72 13.52
CA PHE A 354 7.57 2.24 12.46
C PHE A 354 7.14 0.78 12.69
N MET A 355 8.07 -0.10 13.07
CA MET A 355 7.74 -1.51 13.37
C MET A 355 6.82 -1.64 14.60
N PHE A 356 7.01 -0.79 15.60
CA PHE A 356 6.13 -0.71 16.78
C PHE A 356 4.70 -0.33 16.42
N HIS A 357 4.49 0.60 15.48
CA HIS A 357 3.15 0.96 15.00
C HIS A 357 2.59 -0.07 14.01
N LEU A 358 3.39 -0.60 13.10
CA LEU A 358 2.98 -1.65 12.15
C LEU A 358 2.39 -2.87 12.85
N ARG A 359 3.08 -3.42 13.86
CA ARG A 359 2.66 -4.64 14.58
C ARG A 359 1.33 -4.53 15.33
N ARG A 360 0.86 -3.30 15.58
CA ARG A 360 -0.42 -2.99 16.24
C ARG A 360 -1.45 -2.35 15.32
N SER A 361 -1.08 -2.09 14.07
CA SER A 361 -1.98 -1.50 13.08
C SER A 361 -3.07 -2.49 12.67
N GLN A 362 -4.15 -1.95 12.12
CA GLN A 362 -5.26 -2.72 11.54
C GLN A 362 -4.85 -3.59 10.34
N PHE A 363 -3.63 -3.44 9.82
CA PHE A 363 -3.10 -4.31 8.77
C PHE A 363 -2.79 -5.72 9.28
N LEU A 364 -2.35 -5.83 10.54
CA LEU A 364 -1.95 -7.08 11.17
C LEU A 364 -2.89 -7.47 12.31
N GLN A 365 -3.33 -6.52 13.14
CA GLN A 365 -4.28 -6.77 14.23
C GLN A 365 -5.71 -6.56 13.73
N LEU A 366 -6.37 -7.63 13.30
CA LEU A 366 -7.69 -7.58 12.68
C LEU A 366 -8.87 -7.50 13.68
N PHE A 367 -8.59 -7.47 14.98
CA PHE A 367 -9.62 -7.32 16.00
C PHE A 367 -10.35 -5.99 15.84
N ASN A 368 -11.69 -6.01 15.97
CA ASN A 368 -12.56 -4.85 15.77
C ASN A 368 -12.58 -4.30 14.33
N SER A 369 -12.26 -5.13 13.35
CA SER A 369 -12.49 -4.86 11.92
C SER A 369 -13.21 -6.04 11.28
N SER A 370 -13.94 -5.77 10.22
CA SER A 370 -14.56 -6.78 9.37
C SER A 370 -13.58 -7.29 8.30
N PRO A 371 -13.79 -8.53 7.79
CA PRO A 371 -13.04 -9.04 6.64
C PRO A 371 -12.98 -8.09 5.42
N ASP A 372 -14.07 -7.37 5.14
CA ASP A 372 -14.12 -6.40 4.03
C ASP A 372 -13.27 -5.15 4.29
N GLU A 373 -13.32 -4.60 5.50
CA GLU A 373 -12.48 -3.46 5.90
C GLU A 373 -10.99 -3.83 5.87
N ALA A 374 -10.63 -5.01 6.38
CA ALA A 374 -9.27 -5.50 6.34
C ALA A 374 -8.76 -5.64 4.90
N ALA A 375 -9.59 -6.17 3.99
CA ALA A 375 -9.25 -6.27 2.57
C ALA A 375 -9.05 -4.88 1.94
N TYR A 376 -9.95 -3.92 2.23
CA TYR A 376 -9.84 -2.54 1.78
C TYR A 376 -8.55 -1.87 2.26
N TYR A 377 -8.28 -1.87 3.57
CA TYR A 377 -7.08 -1.21 4.11
C TYR A 377 -5.80 -1.79 3.52
N ARG A 378 -5.69 -3.12 3.43
CA ARG A 378 -4.52 -3.79 2.84
C ARG A 378 -4.35 -3.46 1.37
N TYR A 379 -5.44 -3.39 0.60
CA TYR A 379 -5.39 -2.99 -0.79
C TYR A 379 -4.80 -1.58 -0.97
N ILE A 380 -5.28 -0.63 -0.16
CA ILE A 380 -4.83 0.75 -0.20
C ILE A 380 -3.33 0.87 0.16
N LEU A 381 -2.87 0.18 1.21
CA LEU A 381 -1.45 0.11 1.57
C LEU A 381 -0.57 -0.42 0.42
N ASN A 382 -1.05 -1.43 -0.29
CA ASN A 382 -0.32 -2.06 -1.40
C ASN A 382 -0.29 -1.20 -2.67
N ARG A 383 -1.13 -0.16 -2.75
CA ARG A 383 -1.26 0.72 -3.91
C ARG A 383 -0.58 2.08 -3.72
N GLU A 384 -0.53 2.59 -2.49
CA GLU A 384 -0.10 3.96 -2.21
C GLU A 384 1.41 4.16 -2.09
N ASN A 385 1.87 5.40 -2.26
CA ASN A 385 3.29 5.76 -2.19
C ASN A 385 3.89 5.65 -0.78
N THR A 386 5.20 5.87 -0.64
CA THR A 386 5.91 5.78 0.65
C THR A 386 5.31 6.73 1.69
N THR A 387 5.11 8.00 1.34
CA THR A 387 4.60 9.02 2.27
C THR A 387 3.23 8.65 2.83
N ASN A 388 2.28 8.32 1.96
CA ASN A 388 0.93 7.92 2.33
C ASN A 388 0.93 6.62 3.15
N SER A 389 1.75 5.65 2.75
CA SER A 389 1.90 4.38 3.48
C SER A 389 2.48 4.57 4.89
N LEU A 390 3.39 5.54 5.07
CA LEU A 390 3.91 5.87 6.39
C LEU A 390 2.84 6.47 7.30
N VAL A 391 2.00 7.38 6.80
CA VAL A 391 0.87 7.93 7.56
C VAL A 391 -0.11 6.82 7.96
N MET A 392 -0.36 5.86 7.07
CA MET A 392 -1.20 4.70 7.39
C MET A 392 -0.60 3.82 8.50
N VAL A 393 0.72 3.62 8.50
CA VAL A 393 1.41 2.78 9.50
C VAL A 393 1.54 3.52 10.83
N GLN A 394 1.98 4.78 10.78
CA GLN A 394 2.15 5.68 11.91
C GLN A 394 1.41 6.99 11.61
N PRO A 395 0.17 7.13 12.13
CA PRO A 395 -0.61 8.34 11.97
C PRO A 395 0.13 9.61 12.41
N THR A 396 -0.20 10.73 11.79
CA THR A 396 0.37 12.02 12.18
C THR A 396 -0.55 12.71 13.17
N LEU A 397 0.03 13.41 14.16
CA LEU A 397 -0.71 14.16 15.16
C LEU A 397 -0.11 15.56 15.27
N LEU A 398 -0.91 16.58 14.96
CA LEU A 398 -0.53 17.98 15.12
C LEU A 398 -1.27 18.57 16.32
N SER A 399 -0.56 19.35 17.14
CA SER A 399 -1.14 20.06 18.28
C SER A 399 -1.15 21.56 18.03
N TYR A 400 -2.31 22.16 18.27
CA TYR A 400 -2.58 23.58 18.14
C TYR A 400 -2.87 24.14 19.53
N SER A 401 -2.24 25.27 19.84
CA SER A 401 -2.41 25.98 21.10
C SER A 401 -2.23 27.47 20.87
N PHE A 402 -2.53 28.30 21.87
CA PHE A 402 -2.25 29.74 21.82
C PHE A 402 -0.75 30.07 21.81
N ASN A 403 0.11 29.11 22.16
CA ASN A 403 1.53 29.34 22.43
C ASN A 403 2.44 29.20 21.20
N GLY A 404 1.89 29.20 19.99
CA GLY A 404 2.69 29.23 18.76
C GLY A 404 2.03 28.55 17.57
N GLN A 405 2.85 28.29 16.56
CA GLN A 405 2.45 27.56 15.36
C GLN A 405 2.16 26.08 15.68
N PRO A 406 1.37 25.38 14.84
CA PRO A 406 1.11 23.96 15.01
C PRO A 406 2.41 23.16 15.12
N GLN A 407 2.47 22.22 16.06
CA GLN A 407 3.65 21.38 16.30
C GLN A 407 3.30 19.89 16.21
N PRO A 408 4.17 19.05 15.63
CA PRO A 408 4.05 17.60 15.76
C PRO A 408 4.00 17.18 17.22
N ALA A 409 3.03 16.33 17.55
CA ALA A 409 2.87 15.72 18.85
C ALA A 409 3.12 14.21 18.76
N LEU A 410 3.58 13.61 19.87
CA LEU A 410 3.71 12.16 19.94
C LEU A 410 2.32 11.52 19.93
N LEU A 411 2.17 10.38 19.26
CA LEU A 411 0.99 9.52 19.34
C LEU A 411 0.92 8.82 20.72
N ASP A 412 0.69 9.61 21.76
CA ASP A 412 0.65 9.20 23.16
C ASP A 412 -0.47 9.95 23.88
N SER A 413 -1.04 9.35 24.93
CA SER A 413 -2.10 9.98 25.73
C SER A 413 -1.63 11.27 26.41
N GLN A 414 -0.32 11.42 26.67
CA GLN A 414 0.26 12.65 27.21
C GLN A 414 0.12 13.88 26.28
N SER A 415 -0.10 13.64 24.98
CA SER A 415 -0.36 14.71 24.00
C SER A 415 -1.80 15.24 24.09
N VAL A 416 -2.71 14.50 24.73
CA VAL A 416 -4.11 14.92 24.93
C VAL A 416 -4.19 15.89 26.10
N ARG A 417 -4.22 17.18 25.79
CA ARG A 417 -4.28 18.27 26.79
C ARG A 417 -5.60 19.03 26.70
N PRO A 418 -6.12 19.54 27.84
CA PRO A 418 -7.42 20.21 27.86
C PRO A 418 -7.43 21.56 27.11
N ASP A 419 -6.27 22.21 27.00
CA ASP A 419 -6.07 23.53 26.41
C ASP A 419 -5.58 23.51 24.95
N ASN A 420 -5.48 22.32 24.34
CA ASN A 420 -5.00 22.15 22.96
C ASN A 420 -6.10 21.59 22.05
N ILE A 421 -5.96 21.84 20.75
CA ILE A 421 -6.67 21.13 19.68
C ILE A 421 -5.68 20.17 19.04
N LEU A 422 -6.13 18.97 18.70
CA LEU A 422 -5.34 17.96 17.99
C LEU A 422 -5.95 17.67 16.62
N LEU A 423 -5.10 17.62 15.59
CA LEU A 423 -5.44 17.11 14.26
C LEU A 423 -4.73 15.78 14.06
N LEU A 424 -5.51 14.70 14.03
CA LEU A 424 -5.03 13.34 13.75
C LEU A 424 -5.32 13.00 12.30
N ASP A 425 -4.29 12.66 11.54
CA ASP A 425 -4.42 12.09 10.20
C ASP A 425 -3.93 10.64 10.19
N THR A 426 -4.86 9.74 9.89
CA THR A 426 -4.62 8.29 9.78
C THR A 426 -4.59 7.80 8.34
N PHE A 427 -4.53 8.72 7.36
CA PHE A 427 -4.82 8.54 5.94
C PHE A 427 -6.28 8.18 5.64
N PHE A 428 -6.87 7.23 6.37
CA PHE A 428 -8.26 6.80 6.17
C PHE A 428 -9.28 7.76 6.79
N HIS A 429 -8.88 8.42 7.88
CA HIS A 429 -9.70 9.38 8.61
C HIS A 429 -8.86 10.57 9.06
N VAL A 430 -9.45 11.76 8.94
CA VAL A 430 -8.95 13.01 9.50
C VAL A 430 -9.84 13.41 10.67
N VAL A 431 -9.27 13.53 11.86
CA VAL A 431 -10.01 13.76 13.11
C VAL A 431 -9.49 15.01 13.81
N VAL A 432 -10.39 15.98 14.04
CA VAL A 432 -10.11 17.15 14.87
C VAL A 432 -10.68 16.93 16.27
N PHE A 433 -9.79 16.84 17.26
CA PHE A 433 -10.14 16.67 18.67
C PHE A 433 -9.94 17.99 19.43
N HIS A 434 -10.96 18.43 20.17
CA HIS A 434 -10.89 19.62 21.00
C HIS A 434 -10.71 19.19 22.46
N GLY A 435 -9.66 19.70 23.13
CA GLY A 435 -9.47 19.51 24.57
C GLY A 435 -10.64 20.09 25.38
N GLU A 436 -10.80 19.60 26.61
CA GLU A 436 -11.94 19.92 27.49
C GLU A 436 -12.18 21.44 27.64
N THR A 437 -11.12 22.20 27.91
CA THR A 437 -11.21 23.67 28.05
C THR A 437 -11.58 24.34 26.74
N ILE A 438 -10.98 23.91 25.63
CA ILE A 438 -11.29 24.42 24.29
C ILE A 438 -12.76 24.15 23.92
N ALA A 439 -13.24 22.94 24.20
CA ALA A 439 -14.63 22.55 23.96
C ALA A 439 -15.59 23.43 24.78
N ALA A 440 -15.30 23.63 26.07
CA ALA A 440 -16.10 24.49 26.95
C ALA A 440 -16.16 25.95 26.45
N TRP A 441 -15.04 26.52 26.02
CA TRP A 441 -15.02 27.89 25.44
C TRP A 441 -15.76 27.99 24.11
N ARG A 442 -15.71 26.92 23.29
CA ARG A 442 -16.48 26.86 22.05
C ARG A 442 -17.99 26.83 22.33
N GLU A 443 -18.42 26.03 23.30
CA GLU A 443 -19.83 25.93 23.72
C GLU A 443 -20.35 27.24 24.32
N GLN A 444 -19.51 27.98 25.04
CA GLN A 444 -19.83 29.31 25.58
C GLN A 444 -19.85 30.41 24.51
N GLY A 445 -19.56 30.10 23.25
CA GLY A 445 -19.63 31.06 22.15
C GLY A 445 -18.51 32.11 22.15
N TYR A 446 -17.39 31.87 22.86
CA TYR A 446 -16.32 32.87 22.94
C TYR A 446 -15.75 33.24 21.57
N HIS A 447 -15.63 32.29 20.66
CA HIS A 447 -15.18 32.51 19.29
C HIS A 447 -16.08 33.47 18.47
N GLU A 448 -17.32 33.72 18.89
CA GLU A 448 -18.23 34.66 18.22
C GLU A 448 -17.98 36.12 18.66
N GLN A 449 -17.35 36.32 19.81
CA GLN A 449 -17.07 37.64 20.39
C GLN A 449 -15.83 38.27 19.75
N GLU A 450 -15.90 39.56 19.39
CA GLU A 450 -14.79 40.27 18.75
C GLU A 450 -13.52 40.30 19.62
N GLU A 451 -13.68 40.36 20.95
CA GLU A 451 -12.58 40.36 21.93
C GLU A 451 -11.77 39.05 21.94
N HIS A 452 -12.34 37.97 21.41
CA HIS A 452 -11.75 36.63 21.38
C HIS A 452 -11.43 36.15 19.95
N ALA A 453 -11.10 37.08 19.05
CA ALA A 453 -10.71 36.77 17.67
C ALA A 453 -9.58 35.73 17.58
N ALA A 454 -8.61 35.75 18.50
CA ALA A 454 -7.54 34.75 18.55
C ALA A 454 -8.05 33.31 18.75
N PHE A 455 -9.12 33.14 19.54
CA PHE A 455 -9.73 31.82 19.74
C PHE A 455 -10.47 31.33 18.49
N ARG A 456 -11.12 32.24 17.74
CA ARG A 456 -11.70 31.92 16.44
C ARG A 456 -10.64 31.40 15.47
N THR A 457 -9.52 32.10 15.35
CA THR A 457 -8.39 31.67 14.50
C THR A 457 -7.84 30.31 14.93
N LEU A 458 -7.74 30.04 16.24
CA LEU A 458 -7.31 28.75 16.75
C LEU A 458 -8.24 27.59 16.35
N LEU A 459 -9.56 27.82 16.30
CA LEU A 459 -10.54 26.82 15.85
C LEU A 459 -10.52 26.59 14.33
N GLU A 460 -10.22 27.63 13.55
CA GLU A 460 -10.20 27.57 12.08
C GLU A 460 -8.93 26.90 11.54
N ALA A 461 -7.78 27.10 12.18
CA ALA A 461 -6.49 26.56 11.73
C ALA A 461 -6.49 25.04 11.47
N PRO A 462 -6.91 24.16 12.41
CA PRO A 462 -6.93 22.72 12.16
C PRO A 462 -7.98 22.31 11.11
N GLN A 463 -9.02 23.12 10.87
CA GLN A 463 -10.00 22.85 9.81
C GLN A 463 -9.42 23.14 8.43
N ALA A 464 -8.65 24.23 8.30
CA ALA A 464 -7.93 24.55 7.06
C ALA A 464 -6.90 23.46 6.72
N ASP A 465 -6.13 23.02 7.71
CA ASP A 465 -5.14 21.95 7.52
C ASP A 465 -5.82 20.61 7.22
N ALA A 466 -6.94 20.28 7.90
CA ALA A 466 -7.74 19.10 7.57
C ALA A 466 -8.26 19.13 6.13
N GLN A 467 -8.74 20.29 5.65
CA GLN A 467 -9.20 20.44 4.27
C GLN A 467 -8.05 20.27 3.27
N ALA A 468 -6.87 20.83 3.56
CA ALA A 468 -5.69 20.67 2.72
C ALA A 468 -5.23 19.19 2.62
N ILE A 469 -5.28 18.45 3.73
CA ILE A 469 -5.01 17.00 3.76
C ILE A 469 -6.04 16.26 2.91
N MET A 470 -7.32 16.59 3.07
CA MET A 470 -8.36 15.96 2.27
C MET A 470 -8.20 16.25 0.78
N ASP A 471 -7.74 17.43 0.37
CA ASP A 471 -7.59 17.83 -1.04
C ASP A 471 -6.31 17.31 -1.72
N SER A 472 -5.30 16.93 -0.92
CA SER A 472 -4.09 16.24 -1.40
C SER A 472 -4.37 14.80 -1.82
#